data_AF-A0A960IXD2-F1
#
_entry.id   AF-A0A960IXD2-F1
#
_cell.length_a   1.000
_cell.length_b   1.000
_cell.length_c   1.000
_cell.angle_alpha   90.00
_cell.angle_beta   90.00
_cell.angle_gamma   90.00
#
_symmetry.space_group_name_H-M   'P 1'
#
loop_
_entity.id
_entity.type
_entity.pdbx_description
1 polymer ?
#
loop_
_entity_poly.entity_id
_entity_poly.type
_entity_poly.pdbx_seq_one_letter_code
_entity_poly.pdbx_strand_id
1 'polypeptide(L)'
;MDLATAKRRVVEEVDRRADLLVDASHQLHDHPELAFEEHFAHELLTGILEADGLPVERHAYGLETAFAARSGREGPNVAVL
;
A
#
# COMPACT_ATOMS: atom_id res chain seq x y z
N MET A 1 -11.69 -1.73 -22.11
CA MET A 1 -10.61 -0.74 -22.08
C MET A 1 -9.38 -1.38 -22.70
N ASP A 2 -8.73 -0.73 -23.66
CA ASP A 2 -7.47 -1.25 -24.23
C ASP A 2 -6.29 -1.06 -23.27
N LEU A 3 -5.18 -1.76 -23.54
CA LEU A 3 -3.98 -1.73 -22.71
C LEU A 3 -3.36 -0.34 -22.59
N ALA A 4 -3.34 0.43 -23.69
CA ALA A 4 -2.73 1.76 -23.71
C ALA A 4 -3.49 2.74 -22.81
N THR A 5 -4.82 2.69 -22.86
CA THR A 5 -5.71 3.48 -22.02
C THR A 5 -5.58 3.08 -20.55
N ALA A 6 -5.51 1.78 -20.25
CA ALA A 6 -5.29 1.31 -18.88
C ALA A 6 -3.96 1.82 -18.31
N LYS A 7 -2.86 1.71 -19.07
CA LYS A 7 -1.54 2.20 -18.65
C LYS A 7 -1.53 3.70 -18.38
N ARG A 8 -2.11 4.52 -19.27
CA ARG A 8 -2.18 5.97 -19.06
C ARG A 8 -2.91 6.33 -17.78
N ARG A 9 -4.08 5.72 -17.53
CA ARG A 9 -4.85 5.95 -16.30
C ARG A 9 -4.06 5.61 -15.03
N VAL A 10 -3.26 4.54 -15.06
CA VAL A 10 -2.40 4.18 -13.93
C VAL A 10 -1.30 5.22 -13.72
N VAL A 11 -0.65 5.69 -14.79
CA VAL A 11 0.39 6.73 -14.69
C VAL A 11 -0.20 8.04 -14.14
N GLU A 12 -1.32 8.51 -14.69
CA GLU A 12 -2.00 9.72 -14.22
C GLU A 12 -2.39 9.62 -12.73
N GLU A 13 -2.79 8.43 -12.29
CA GLU A 13 -3.14 8.17 -10.91
C GLU A 13 -1.93 8.18 -9.97
N VAL A 14 -0.80 7.61 -10.41
CA VAL A 14 0.46 7.66 -9.67
C VAL A 14 0.96 9.09 -9.57
N ASP A 15 0.95 9.84 -10.67
CA ASP A 15 1.37 11.26 -10.70
C ASP A 15 0.52 12.10 -9.75
N ARG A 16 -0.80 11.87 -9.73
CA ARG A 16 -1.74 12.55 -8.82
C ARG A 16 -1.44 12.29 -7.34
N ARG A 17 -0.81 11.16 -7.02
CA ARG A 17 -0.47 10.73 -5.65
C ARG A 17 1.01 10.88 -5.32
N ALA A 18 1.80 11.46 -6.22
CA ALA A 18 3.26 11.49 -6.09
C ALA A 18 3.73 12.09 -4.76
N ASP A 19 3.16 13.23 -4.33
CA ASP A 19 3.55 13.88 -3.08
C ASP A 19 3.32 12.97 -1.86
N LEU A 20 2.16 12.31 -1.79
CA LEU A 20 1.83 11.37 -0.71
C LEU A 20 2.80 10.18 -0.69
N LEU A 21 3.08 9.60 -1.86
CA LEU A 21 3.96 8.43 -1.98
C LEU A 21 5.41 8.77 -1.63
N VAL A 22 5.90 9.93 -2.05
CA VAL A 22 7.25 10.42 -1.73
C VAL A 22 7.37 10.76 -0.25
N ASP A 23 6.35 11.43 0.32
CA ASP A 23 6.33 11.76 1.75
C ASP A 23 6.32 10.50 2.62
N ALA A 24 5.47 9.51 2.31
CA ALA A 24 5.47 8.23 3.00
C ALA A 24 6.83 7.52 2.90
N SER A 25 7.48 7.56 1.72
CA SER A 25 8.82 6.99 1.54
C SER A 25 9.87 7.68 2.41
N HIS A 26 9.83 9.00 2.54
CA HIS A 26 10.76 9.74 3.39
C HIS A 26 10.49 9.50 4.87
N GLN A 27 9.23 9.48 5.29
CA GLN A 27 8.86 9.14 6.67
C GLN A 27 9.37 7.76 7.08
N LEU A 28 9.20 6.73 6.23
CA LEU A 28 9.74 5.40 6.47
C LEU A 28 11.27 5.40 6.55
N HIS A 29 11.94 6.20 5.71
CA HIS A 29 13.39 6.30 5.71
C HIS A 29 13.93 7.00 6.97
N ASP A 30 13.25 8.06 7.42
CA ASP A 30 13.63 8.86 8.59
C ASP A 30 13.34 8.13 9.91
N HIS A 31 12.45 7.13 9.88
CA HIS A 31 12.04 6.33 11.03
C HIS A 31 12.32 4.83 10.82
N PRO A 32 13.60 4.40 10.78
CA PRO A 32 13.92 2.99 10.62
C PRO A 32 13.54 2.20 11.87
N GLU A 33 12.84 1.08 11.67
CA GLU A 33 12.42 0.16 12.73
C GLU A 33 13.09 -1.21 12.55
N LEU A 34 13.11 -2.00 13.62
CA LEU A 34 13.67 -3.35 13.60
C LEU A 34 12.67 -4.35 13.00
N ALA A 35 13.21 -5.45 12.49
CA ALA A 35 12.41 -6.56 12.00
C ALA A 35 11.42 -7.03 13.08
N PHE A 36 10.13 -7.13 12.73
CA PHE A 36 9.00 -7.49 13.59
C PHE A 36 8.60 -6.43 14.64
N GLU A 37 9.17 -5.23 14.57
CA GLU A 37 8.87 -4.10 15.46
C GLU A 37 8.55 -2.82 14.65
N GLU A 38 8.17 -2.97 13.38
CA GLU A 38 7.82 -1.90 12.45
C GLU A 38 6.41 -1.31 12.70
N HIS A 39 6.17 -0.83 13.92
CA HIS A 39 4.86 -0.32 14.34
C HIS A 39 4.50 0.99 13.63
N PHE A 40 5.47 1.89 13.46
CA PHE A 40 5.26 3.13 12.70
C PHE A 40 4.99 2.85 11.23
N ALA A 41 5.81 2.00 10.60
CA ALA A 41 5.61 1.63 9.20
C ALA A 41 4.25 0.95 8.98
N HIS A 42 3.85 0.06 9.90
CA HIS A 42 2.55 -0.59 9.88
C HIS A 42 1.41 0.43 9.89
N GLU A 43 1.39 1.33 10.87
CA GLU A 43 0.33 2.33 11.01
C GLU A 43 0.27 3.28 9.81
N LEU A 44 1.43 3.76 9.34
CA LEU A 44 1.52 4.65 8.18
C LEU A 44 0.94 4.01 6.92
N LEU A 45 1.42 2.81 6.57
CA LEU A 45 1.02 2.14 5.33
C LEU A 45 -0.45 1.70 5.36
N THR A 46 -0.89 1.10 6.47
CA THR A 46 -2.29 0.67 6.60
C THR A 46 -3.24 1.86 6.61
N GLY A 47 -2.86 2.96 7.26
CA GLY A 47 -3.64 4.21 7.26
C GLY A 47 -3.80 4.81 5.87
N ILE A 48 -2.72 4.85 5.07
CA ILE A 48 -2.77 5.33 3.68
C ILE A 48 -3.73 4.49 2.83
N LEU A 49 -3.59 3.16 2.90
CA LEU A 49 -4.42 2.23 2.12
C LEU A 49 -5.91 2.35 2.47
N GLU A 50 -6.23 2.44 3.77
CA GLU A 50 -7.61 2.61 4.22
C GLU A 50 -8.20 3.97 3.88
N ALA A 51 -7.42 5.05 3.98
CA ALA A 51 -7.85 6.39 3.58
C ALA A 51 -8.22 6.45 2.09
N ASP A 52 -7.56 5.62 1.26
CA ASP A 52 -7.87 5.44 -0.15
C ASP A 52 -8.98 4.42 -0.44
N GLY A 53 -9.64 3.90 0.60
CA GLY A 53 -10.79 3.01 0.50
C GLY A 53 -10.45 1.55 0.21
N LEU A 54 -9.19 1.15 0.36
CA LEU A 54 -8.79 -0.25 0.29
C LEU A 54 -8.99 -0.91 1.66
N PRO A 55 -9.77 -2.00 1.77
CA PRO A 55 -9.90 -2.73 3.03
C PRO A 55 -8.57 -3.40 3.40
N VAL A 56 -8.09 -3.14 4.62
CA VAL A 56 -6.87 -3.70 5.17
C VAL A 56 -7.19 -4.57 6.39
N GLU A 57 -6.62 -5.78 6.42
CA GLU A 57 -6.50 -6.60 7.61
C GLU A 57 -5.20 -6.19 8.31
N ARG A 58 -5.31 -5.35 9.36
CA ARG A 58 -4.19 -5.03 10.26
C ARG A 58 -3.84 -6.23 11.14
N HIS A 59 -2.60 -6.28 11.61
CA HIS A 59 -2.05 -7.35 12.45
C HIS A 59 -2.31 -8.76 11.87
N ALA A 60 -2.14 -8.89 10.56
CA ALA A 60 -2.53 -10.07 9.82
C ALA A 60 -1.68 -11.29 10.20
N TYR A 61 -2.30 -12.46 10.12
CA TYR A 61 -1.62 -13.76 10.26
C TYR A 61 -0.82 -13.94 11.57
N GLY A 62 -1.21 -13.23 12.64
CA GLY A 62 -0.60 -13.36 13.96
C GLY A 62 0.69 -12.56 14.15
N LEU A 63 1.01 -11.64 13.24
CA LEU A 63 2.13 -10.70 13.38
C LEU A 63 1.59 -9.29 13.57
N GLU A 64 2.05 -8.62 14.62
CA GLU A 64 1.59 -7.26 14.97
C GLU A 64 1.91 -6.25 13.86
N THR A 65 3.03 -6.40 13.16
CA THR A 65 3.46 -5.44 12.14
C THR A 65 3.07 -5.85 10.72
N ALA A 66 2.45 -7.03 10.53
CA ALA A 66 1.99 -7.47 9.20
C ALA A 66 0.59 -6.95 8.88
N PHE A 67 0.34 -6.69 7.60
CA PHE A 67 -0.99 -6.37 7.09
C PHE A 67 -1.27 -7.10 5.77
N ALA A 68 -2.56 -7.31 5.47
CA ALA A 68 -3.00 -7.87 4.20
C ALA A 68 -4.11 -7.00 3.60
N ALA A 69 -4.08 -6.83 2.28
CA ALA A 69 -5.13 -6.14 1.56
C ALA A 69 -5.49 -6.90 0.29
N ARG A 70 -6.76 -6.85 -0.10
CA ARG A 70 -7.24 -7.51 -1.32
C ARG A 70 -8.11 -6.56 -2.12
N SER A 71 -7.85 -6.49 -3.42
CA SER A 71 -8.68 -5.79 -4.40
C SER A 71 -9.02 -6.72 -5.56
N GLY A 72 -10.23 -6.56 -6.11
CA GLY A 72 -10.75 -7.41 -7.18
C GLY A 72 -11.53 -8.63 -6.69
N ARG A 73 -12.34 -9.20 -7.59
CA ARG A 73 -13.21 -10.36 -7.33
C ARG A 73 -13.04 -11.50 -8.34
N GLU A 74 -12.64 -11.17 -9.56
CA GLU A 74 -12.55 -12.10 -10.69
C GLU A 74 -11.25 -11.85 -11.47
N GLY A 75 -10.78 -12.88 -12.17
CA GLY A 75 -9.56 -12.84 -12.98
C GLY A 75 -8.33 -13.46 -12.29
N PRO A 76 -7.14 -13.25 -12.86
CA PRO A 76 -5.90 -13.78 -12.29
C PRO A 76 -5.64 -13.24 -10.89
N ASN A 77 -5.17 -14.10 -9.98
CA ASN A 77 -4.72 -13.70 -8.66
C ASN A 77 -3.22 -13.35 -8.71
N VAL A 78 -2.85 -12.16 -8.25
CA VAL A 78 -1.47 -11.66 -8.19
C VAL A 78 -1.18 -11.24 -6.76
N ALA A 79 -0.12 -11.79 -6.17
CA ALA A 79 0.35 -11.41 -4.84
C ALA A 79 1.57 -10.50 -4.93
N VAL A 80 1.60 -9.44 -4.12
CA VAL A 80 2.76 -8.58 -3.86
C VAL A 80 3.15 -8.84 -2.41
N LEU A 81 4.39 -9.28 -2.19
CA LEU A 81 4.95 -9.66 -0.90
C LEU A 81 6.16 -8.79 -0.58
#